data_AF-A0A7R9WM35-F1
#
_entry.id   AF-A0A7R9WM35-F1
#
_cell.length_a   1.000
_cell.length_b   1.000
_cell.length_c   1.000
_cell.angle_alpha   90.00
_cell.angle_beta   90.00
_cell.angle_gamma   90.00
#
_symmetry.space_group_name_H-M   'P 1'
#
loop_
_entity.id
_entity.type
_entity.pdbx_description
1 polymer ?
#
loop_
_entity_poly.entity_id
_entity_poly.type
_entity_poly.pdbx_seq_one_letter_code
_entity_poly.pdbx_strand_id
1 'polypeptide(L)'
;FKSMDEMDVTHIVEVMKNEALTLIRHPQATGEHHGLPPVCVKVWIESGVYLVDGSFILPKLTWSAVHEPGMELSRKLNLSQGSPEQLDLLDVCRVKEMWSINRDLYPFARADRSFLIQTQEEEFLFETRSRAERDRIVDAMKLLIARLASLLMLRDLRAVEEFFGCGNVPGEAPSWAR
;
A
#
# COMPACT_ATOMS: atom_id res chain seq x y z
N PHE A 1 2.76 23.95 -10.59
CA PHE A 1 1.67 22.98 -10.36
C PHE A 1 0.44 23.46 -11.11
N LYS A 2 0.01 22.73 -12.15
CA LYS A 2 -1.28 23.02 -12.81
C LYS A 2 -2.36 22.81 -11.75
N SER A 3 -3.31 23.73 -11.60
CA SER A 3 -4.44 23.56 -10.68
C SER A 3 -5.16 22.27 -11.09
N MET A 4 -5.03 21.23 -10.27
CA MET A 4 -5.75 19.99 -10.47
C MET A 4 -7.13 20.18 -9.84
N ASP A 5 -8.19 19.88 -10.59
CA ASP A 5 -9.55 20.09 -10.12
C ASP A 5 -9.92 19.04 -9.05
N GLU A 6 -10.91 19.35 -8.22
CA GLU A 6 -11.39 18.44 -7.17
C GLU A 6 -11.89 17.11 -7.75
N MET A 7 -12.54 17.15 -8.93
CA MET A 7 -12.94 15.94 -9.65
C MET A 7 -11.75 15.04 -10.03
N ASP A 8 -10.62 15.62 -10.43
CA ASP A 8 -9.43 14.85 -10.82
C ASP A 8 -8.83 14.15 -9.59
N VAL A 9 -8.78 14.85 -8.44
CA VAL A 9 -8.28 14.29 -7.18
C VAL A 9 -9.15 13.13 -6.72
N THR A 10 -10.48 13.32 -6.67
CA THR A 10 -11.42 12.28 -6.25
C THR A 10 -11.34 11.05 -7.15
N HIS A 11 -11.21 11.26 -8.46
CA HIS A 11 -11.05 10.14 -9.40
C HIS A 11 -9.75 9.35 -9.16
N ILE A 12 -8.62 10.04 -8.95
CA ILE A 12 -7.33 9.38 -8.66
C ILE A 12 -7.41 8.57 -7.36
N VAL A 13 -8.00 9.14 -6.31
CA VAL A 13 -8.17 8.46 -5.01
C VAL A 13 -9.03 7.21 -5.17
N GLU A 14 -10.14 7.31 -5.88
CA GLU A 14 -11.05 6.17 -6.06
C GLU A 14 -10.43 5.07 -6.92
N VAL A 15 -9.69 5.42 -7.98
CA VAL A 15 -8.94 4.43 -8.77
C VAL A 15 -7.91 3.73 -7.90
N MET A 16 -7.13 4.47 -7.12
CA MET A 16 -6.07 3.91 -6.27
C MET A 16 -6.63 2.98 -5.19
N LYS A 17 -7.78 3.33 -4.59
CA LYS A 17 -8.45 2.49 -3.58
C LYS A 17 -8.94 1.16 -4.14
N ASN A 18 -9.40 1.15 -5.39
CA ASN A 18 -9.95 -0.03 -6.04
C ASN A 18 -8.91 -0.86 -6.80
N GLU A 19 -7.65 -0.41 -6.83
CA GLU A 19 -6.57 -1.09 -7.53
C GLU A 19 -5.81 -2.04 -6.58
N ALA A 20 -5.52 -3.25 -7.05
CA ALA A 20 -4.55 -4.15 -6.45
C ALA A 20 -3.26 -4.12 -7.27
N LEU A 21 -2.17 -3.67 -6.65
CA LEU A 21 -0.86 -3.55 -7.26
C LEU A 21 -0.05 -4.83 -7.03
N THR A 22 0.82 -5.17 -7.98
CA THR A 22 1.83 -6.23 -7.80
C THR A 22 3.20 -5.58 -7.83
N LEU A 23 3.88 -5.59 -6.68
CA LEU A 23 5.15 -4.90 -6.47
C LEU A 23 6.22 -5.88 -6.01
N ILE A 24 7.48 -5.46 -6.09
CA ILE A 24 8.60 -6.17 -5.45
C ILE A 24 8.97 -5.42 -4.18
N ARG A 25 8.79 -6.04 -3.02
CA ARG A 25 9.26 -5.51 -1.74
C ARG A 25 10.71 -5.92 -1.52
N HIS A 26 11.53 -4.96 -1.12
CA HIS A 26 12.92 -5.19 -0.75
C HIS A 26 13.06 -5.09 0.77
N PRO A 27 13.26 -6.21 1.49
CA PRO A 27 13.49 -6.18 2.93
C PRO A 27 14.80 -5.43 3.23
N GLN A 28 14.81 -4.66 4.31
CA GLN A 28 16.01 -3.95 4.74
C GLN A 28 17.04 -4.95 5.29
N ALA A 29 18.27 -4.90 4.79
CA ALA A 29 19.35 -5.78 5.24
C ALA A 29 19.93 -5.37 6.60
N THR A 30 19.10 -5.34 7.64
CA THR A 30 19.48 -5.05 9.04
C THR A 30 19.26 -6.26 9.94
N GLY A 31 20.22 -6.55 10.81
CA GLY A 31 20.11 -7.61 11.81
C GLY A 31 19.87 -9.00 11.20
N GLU A 32 18.78 -9.65 11.61
CA GLU A 32 18.38 -10.99 11.17
C GLU A 32 17.93 -11.06 9.70
N HIS A 33 17.69 -9.92 9.05
CA HIS A 33 17.22 -9.84 7.66
C HIS A 33 18.34 -9.62 6.64
N HIS A 34 19.60 -9.74 7.06
CA HIS A 34 20.74 -9.55 6.16
C HIS A 34 20.74 -10.60 5.04
N GLY A 35 20.55 -10.13 3.80
CA GLY A 35 20.57 -10.99 2.61
C GLY A 35 19.24 -11.67 2.27
N LEU A 36 18.12 -11.24 2.86
CA LEU A 36 16.82 -11.70 2.38
C LEU A 36 16.58 -11.29 0.93
N PRO A 37 16.06 -12.19 0.08
CA PRO A 37 15.78 -11.86 -1.31
C PRO A 37 14.57 -10.92 -1.42
N PRO A 38 14.46 -10.16 -2.53
CA PRO A 38 13.26 -9.40 -2.82
C PRO A 38 12.04 -10.32 -2.94
N VAL A 39 10.90 -9.86 -2.43
CA VAL A 39 9.65 -10.64 -2.39
C VAL A 39 8.61 -9.98 -3.27
N CYS A 40 7.99 -10.75 -4.16
CA CYS A 40 6.84 -10.29 -4.92
C CYS A 40 5.62 -10.22 -3.99
N VAL A 41 4.97 -9.06 -3.92
CA VAL A 41 3.83 -8.79 -3.04
C VAL A 41 2.65 -8.25 -3.84
N LYS A 42 1.44 -8.60 -3.39
CA LYS A 42 0.22 -7.87 -3.76
C LYS A 42 -0.02 -6.78 -2.73
N VAL A 43 -0.32 -5.57 -3.18
CA VAL A 43 -0.54 -4.40 -2.33
C VAL A 43 -1.89 -3.78 -2.67
N TRP A 44 -2.69 -3.44 -1.67
CA TRP A 44 -3.99 -2.80 -1.84
C TRP A 44 -4.29 -1.85 -0.69
N ILE A 45 -5.30 -0.99 -0.87
CA ILE A 45 -5.83 -0.14 0.20
C ILE A 45 -7.05 -0.82 0.81
N GLU A 46 -7.05 -0.95 2.12
CA GLU A 46 -8.22 -1.38 2.89
C GLU A 46 -8.97 -0.16 3.39
N SER A 47 -10.28 -0.14 3.17
CA SER A 47 -11.14 0.93 3.67
C SER A 47 -11.22 0.86 5.20
N GLY A 48 -11.31 2.03 5.83
CA GLY A 48 -11.58 2.13 7.26
C GLY A 48 -13.00 1.67 7.60
N VAL A 49 -13.27 1.53 8.89
CA VAL A 49 -14.60 1.12 9.39
C VAL A 49 -15.02 2.04 10.53
N TYR A 50 -16.24 2.58 10.46
CA TYR A 50 -16.88 3.19 11.61
C TYR A 50 -17.58 2.12 12.45
N LEU A 51 -17.20 2.06 13.73
CA LEU A 51 -17.79 1.13 14.67
C LEU A 51 -19.00 1.79 15.37
N VAL A 52 -19.92 0.94 15.83
CA VAL A 52 -21.20 1.37 16.42
C VAL A 52 -21.00 2.15 17.73
N ASP A 53 -19.85 1.96 18.40
CA ASP A 53 -19.46 2.67 19.62
C ASP A 53 -18.88 4.07 19.36
N GLY A 54 -18.84 4.51 18.09
CA GLY A 54 -18.29 5.80 17.70
C GLY A 54 -16.77 5.81 17.53
N SER A 55 -16.10 4.67 17.71
CA SER A 55 -14.70 4.50 17.34
C SER A 55 -14.54 4.21 15.84
N PHE A 56 -13.31 4.31 15.32
CA PHE A 56 -13.02 4.05 13.92
C PHE A 56 -11.74 3.22 13.77
N ILE A 57 -11.74 2.35 12.76
CA ILE A 57 -10.56 1.67 12.24
C ILE A 57 -10.09 2.48 11.04
N LEU A 58 -8.82 2.92 11.05
CA LEU A 58 -8.27 3.72 9.97
C LEU A 58 -8.08 2.90 8.69
N PRO A 59 -8.18 3.54 7.51
CA PRO A 59 -7.79 2.92 6.26
C PRO A 59 -6.30 2.54 6.26
N LYS A 60 -5.96 1.41 5.62
CA LYS A 60 -4.62 0.83 5.66
C LYS A 60 -4.08 0.55 4.26
N LEU A 61 -2.77 0.65 4.12
CA LEU A 61 -2.03 0.02 3.03
C LEU A 61 -1.67 -1.40 3.47
N THR A 62 -2.18 -2.40 2.78
CA THR A 62 -2.02 -3.80 3.14
C THR A 62 -1.30 -4.54 2.02
N TRP A 63 -0.41 -5.47 2.37
CA TRP A 63 0.25 -6.33 1.39
C TRP A 63 0.51 -7.74 1.87
N SER A 64 0.58 -8.66 0.91
CA SER A 64 0.89 -10.07 1.15
C SER A 64 1.83 -10.62 0.09
N ALA A 65 2.71 -11.54 0.48
CA ALA A 65 3.58 -12.24 -0.46
C ALA A 65 2.76 -13.06 -1.45
N VAL A 66 3.09 -12.97 -2.74
CA VAL A 66 2.39 -13.72 -3.79
C VAL A 66 2.75 -15.21 -3.71
N HIS A 67 3.98 -15.55 -3.29
CA HIS A 67 4.46 -16.91 -3.09
C HIS A 67 5.27 -17.00 -1.79
N GLU A 68 5.02 -18.03 -0.99
CA GLU A 68 5.84 -18.38 0.18
C GLU A 68 6.94 -19.40 -0.26
N PRO A 69 8.23 -19.10 -0.06
CA PRO A 69 9.30 -20.05 -0.35
C PRO A 69 9.21 -21.25 0.60
N GLY A 70 8.89 -22.43 0.07
CA GLY A 70 8.68 -23.68 0.83
C GLY A 70 7.46 -24.51 0.42
N MET A 71 6.53 -23.94 -0.36
CA MET A 71 5.34 -24.66 -0.86
C MET A 71 5.54 -25.33 -2.23
N GLU A 72 6.64 -26.06 -2.47
CA GLU A 72 6.82 -26.78 -3.74
C GLU A 72 5.93 -28.02 -3.90
N LEU A 73 5.18 -28.45 -2.87
CA LEU A 73 4.44 -29.73 -2.90
C LEU A 73 2.95 -29.67 -2.54
N SER A 74 2.41 -28.59 -1.98
CA SER A 74 0.97 -28.50 -1.67
C SER A 74 0.27 -27.47 -2.55
N ARG A 75 -0.29 -27.96 -3.66
CA ARG A 75 -1.45 -27.35 -4.31
C ARG A 75 -2.56 -27.16 -3.27
N LYS A 76 -2.63 -25.98 -2.64
CA LYS A 76 -3.81 -25.40 -1.98
C LYS A 76 -3.51 -23.94 -1.64
N LEU A 77 -3.61 -23.08 -2.65
CA LEU A 77 -3.91 -21.66 -2.48
C LEU A 77 -5.24 -21.58 -1.71
N ASN A 78 -5.20 -21.15 -0.44
CA ASN A 78 -6.32 -20.57 0.33
C ASN A 78 -5.95 -20.27 1.79
N LEU A 79 -4.77 -20.68 2.28
CA LEU A 79 -4.32 -20.39 3.63
C LEU A 79 -2.83 -20.02 3.61
N SER A 80 -2.50 -18.79 3.21
CA SER A 80 -1.25 -18.18 3.68
C SER A 80 -1.36 -18.11 5.20
N GLN A 81 -0.45 -18.76 5.93
CA GLN A 81 -0.53 -18.79 7.40
C GLN A 81 -0.01 -17.48 8.03
N GLY A 82 0.64 -16.62 7.25
CA GLY A 82 1.00 -15.27 7.67
C GLY A 82 -0.17 -14.30 7.57
N SER A 83 -0.41 -13.52 8.62
CA SER A 83 -1.23 -12.32 8.51
C SER A 83 -0.58 -11.37 7.51
N PRO A 84 -1.34 -10.74 6.59
CA PRO A 84 -0.80 -9.75 5.69
C PRO A 84 -0.17 -8.62 6.50
N GLU A 85 0.93 -8.07 5.98
CA GLU A 85 1.54 -6.88 6.57
C GLU A 85 0.67 -5.67 6.25
N GLN A 86 0.59 -4.74 7.20
CA GLN A 86 -0.32 -3.59 7.11
C GLN A 86 0.37 -2.35 7.65
N LEU A 87 0.00 -1.21 7.10
CA LEU A 87 0.40 0.11 7.56
C LEU A 87 -0.80 1.05 7.53
N ASP A 88 -1.09 1.72 8.65
CA ASP A 88 -2.14 2.73 8.68
C ASP A 88 -1.72 3.91 7.81
N LEU A 89 -2.64 4.38 6.94
CA LEU A 89 -2.29 5.41 5.96
C LEU A 89 -1.88 6.74 6.58
N LEU A 90 -2.37 7.03 7.79
CA LEU A 90 -2.01 8.24 8.53
C LEU A 90 -0.64 8.15 9.22
N ASP A 91 -0.07 6.96 9.36
CA ASP A 91 1.28 6.77 9.92
C ASP A 91 2.37 7.01 8.86
N VAL A 92 1.98 7.08 7.58
CA VAL A 92 2.89 7.38 6.48
C VAL A 92 3.35 8.84 6.59
N CYS A 93 4.63 9.00 6.94
CA CYS A 93 5.27 10.31 7.04
C CYS A 93 5.73 10.81 5.68
N ARG A 94 6.24 9.90 4.82
CA ARG A 94 6.74 10.25 3.48
C ARG A 94 6.53 9.12 2.48
N VAL A 95 6.18 9.50 1.25
CA VAL A 95 6.26 8.64 0.07
C VAL A 95 7.22 9.30 -0.91
N LYS A 96 8.36 8.68 -1.20
CA LYS A 96 9.43 9.27 -2.01
C LYS A 96 9.88 8.33 -3.12
N GLU A 97 10.12 8.90 -4.29
CA GLU A 97 10.84 8.21 -5.36
C GLU A 97 12.33 8.07 -5.01
N MET A 98 12.96 6.99 -5.46
CA MET A 98 14.37 6.75 -5.21
C MET A 98 15.23 7.29 -6.35
N TRP A 99 16.16 8.18 -6.01
CA TRP A 99 17.19 8.67 -6.95
C TRP A 99 18.49 7.87 -6.83
N SER A 100 18.73 7.30 -5.65
CA SER A 100 19.87 6.45 -5.33
C SER A 100 19.46 5.39 -4.33
N ILE A 101 20.08 4.21 -4.39
CA ILE A 101 19.85 3.11 -3.45
C ILE A 101 21.11 2.88 -2.64
N ASN A 102 20.97 2.80 -1.32
CA ASN A 102 22.03 2.28 -0.47
C ASN A 102 22.12 0.75 -0.69
N ARG A 103 23.19 0.30 -1.33
CA ARG A 103 23.39 -1.11 -1.68
C ARG A 103 23.70 -2.00 -0.48
N ASP A 104 24.16 -1.41 0.62
CA ASP A 104 24.38 -2.14 1.87
C ASP A 104 23.04 -2.53 2.50
N LEU A 105 22.00 -1.72 2.31
CA LEU A 105 20.65 -1.97 2.82
C LEU A 105 19.76 -2.71 1.81
N TYR A 106 19.88 -2.38 0.52
CA TYR A 106 19.02 -2.91 -0.54
C TYR A 106 19.86 -3.29 -1.78
N PRO A 107 20.62 -4.39 -1.70
CA PRO A 107 21.58 -4.76 -2.75
C PRO A 107 20.92 -4.97 -4.11
N PHE A 108 19.69 -5.46 -4.14
CA PHE A 108 18.99 -5.88 -5.36
C PHE A 108 18.07 -4.80 -5.97
N ALA A 109 17.79 -3.70 -5.27
CA ALA A 109 16.78 -2.75 -5.70
C ALA A 109 17.22 -1.86 -6.87
N ARG A 110 16.26 -1.47 -7.71
CA ARG A 110 16.49 -0.58 -8.84
C ARG A 110 15.94 0.83 -8.61
N ALA A 111 16.84 1.80 -8.43
CA ALA A 111 16.49 3.19 -8.14
C ALA A 111 15.42 3.77 -9.11
N ASP A 112 15.56 3.52 -10.42
CA ASP A 112 14.67 4.07 -11.46
C ASP A 112 13.20 3.62 -11.34
N ARG A 113 12.94 2.54 -10.60
CA ARG A 113 11.62 1.92 -10.43
C ARG A 113 11.21 1.77 -8.97
N SER A 114 12.08 2.15 -8.05
CA SER A 114 11.83 2.03 -6.63
C SER A 114 11.28 3.31 -6.02
N PHE A 115 10.39 3.14 -5.05
CA PHE A 115 9.92 4.19 -4.17
C PHE A 115 9.94 3.68 -2.72
N LEU A 116 10.05 4.60 -1.78
CA LEU A 116 10.09 4.32 -0.36
C LEU A 116 8.85 4.92 0.31
N ILE A 117 8.23 4.12 1.17
CA ILE A 117 7.26 4.58 2.17
C ILE A 117 7.98 4.61 3.51
N GLN A 118 7.93 5.74 4.20
CA GLN A 118 8.57 5.94 5.49
C GLN A 118 7.52 6.28 6.53
N THR A 119 7.57 5.57 7.66
CA THR A 119 6.77 5.83 8.86
C THR A 119 7.67 6.48 9.91
N GLN A 120 7.18 6.61 11.15
CA GLN A 120 8.00 7.07 12.27
C GLN A 120 9.05 6.03 12.69
N GLU A 121 8.75 4.74 12.48
CA GLU A 121 9.53 3.62 13.01
C GLU A 121 10.30 2.88 11.92
N GLU A 122 9.74 2.78 10.71
CA GLU A 122 10.21 1.87 9.68
C GLU A 122 10.22 2.50 8.27
N GLU A 123 11.01 1.89 7.39
CA GLU A 123 11.12 2.23 5.98
C GLU A 123 10.82 1.01 5.10
N PHE A 124 9.87 1.16 4.18
CA PHE A 124 9.44 0.11 3.25
C PHE A 124 9.84 0.48 1.83
N LEU A 125 10.72 -0.33 1.23
CA LEU A 125 11.16 -0.13 -0.16
C LEU A 125 10.38 -1.05 -1.10
N PHE A 126 9.71 -0.45 -2.08
CA PHE A 126 8.99 -1.14 -3.13
C PHE A 126 9.59 -0.82 -4.50
N GLU A 127 9.50 -1.77 -5.42
CA GLU A 127 9.90 -1.63 -6.81
C GLU A 127 8.73 -2.00 -7.73
N THR A 128 8.53 -1.17 -8.76
CA THR A 128 7.48 -1.31 -9.77
C THR A 128 8.03 -1.89 -11.07
N ARG A 129 7.14 -2.18 -12.03
CA ARG A 129 7.54 -2.67 -13.36
C ARG A 129 8.26 -1.59 -14.16
N SER A 130 7.91 -0.33 -13.97
CA SER A 130 8.43 0.79 -14.75
C SER A 130 8.48 2.11 -13.98
N ARG A 131 9.36 3.02 -14.41
CA ARG A 131 9.44 4.36 -13.85
C ARG A 131 8.10 5.12 -13.90
N ALA A 132 7.37 5.00 -15.00
CA ALA A 132 6.07 5.66 -15.15
C ALA A 132 5.04 5.15 -14.14
N GLU A 133 5.04 3.84 -13.89
CA GLU A 133 4.18 3.23 -12.86
C GLU A 133 4.59 3.66 -11.45
N ARG A 134 5.89 3.75 -11.17
CA ARG A 134 6.42 4.31 -9.91
C ARG A 134 5.90 5.72 -9.69
N ASP A 135 6.07 6.59 -10.68
CA ASP A 135 5.69 8.01 -10.57
C ASP A 135 4.18 8.14 -10.32
N ARG A 136 3.36 7.39 -11.08
CA ARG A 136 1.91 7.30 -10.88
C ARG A 136 1.53 6.87 -9.47
N ILE A 137 2.12 5.79 -8.96
CA ILE A 137 1.81 5.25 -7.63
C ILE A 137 2.24 6.24 -6.54
N VAL A 138 3.43 6.81 -6.64
CA VAL A 138 3.94 7.79 -5.66
C VAL A 138 3.01 9.00 -5.57
N ASP A 139 2.61 9.56 -6.70
CA ASP A 139 1.72 10.72 -6.73
C ASP A 139 0.30 10.37 -6.26
N ALA A 140 -0.25 9.23 -6.69
CA ALA A 140 -1.56 8.75 -6.24
C ALA A 140 -1.58 8.49 -4.72
N MET A 141 -0.55 7.86 -4.16
CA MET A 141 -0.43 7.62 -2.72
C MET A 141 -0.34 8.92 -1.93
N LYS A 142 0.46 9.89 -2.38
CA LYS A 142 0.55 11.21 -1.74
C LYS A 142 -0.81 11.91 -1.72
N LEU A 143 -1.51 11.91 -2.86
CA LEU A 143 -2.83 12.52 -2.96
C LEU A 143 -3.86 11.82 -2.07
N LEU A 144 -3.84 10.50 -2.04
CA LEU A 144 -4.74 9.68 -1.23
C LEU A 144 -4.55 9.95 0.27
N ILE A 145 -3.31 9.96 0.74
CA ILE A 145 -2.98 10.26 2.16
C ILE A 145 -3.34 11.71 2.48
N ALA A 146 -2.99 12.67 1.61
CA ALA A 146 -3.31 14.08 1.82
C ALA A 146 -4.82 14.34 1.85
N ARG A 147 -5.59 13.67 0.99
CA ARG A 147 -7.06 13.77 0.94
C ARG A 147 -7.67 13.23 2.23
N LEU A 148 -7.27 12.04 2.66
CA LEU A 148 -7.73 11.45 3.93
C LEU A 148 -7.44 12.37 5.11
N ALA A 149 -6.18 12.83 5.24
CA ALA A 149 -5.77 13.72 6.32
C ALA A 149 -6.57 15.04 6.30
N SER A 150 -6.74 15.65 5.12
CA SER A 150 -7.49 16.90 4.97
C SER A 150 -8.96 16.75 5.39
N LEU A 151 -9.64 15.68 4.94
CA LEU A 151 -11.04 15.48 5.28
C LEU A 151 -11.22 15.22 6.79
N LEU A 152 -10.32 14.44 7.39
CA LEU A 152 -10.36 14.19 8.84
C LEU A 152 -10.06 15.44 9.67
N MET A 153 -9.06 16.24 9.27
CA MET A 153 -8.73 17.49 9.96
C MET A 153 -9.86 18.52 9.92
N LEU A 154 -10.58 18.59 8.79
CA LEU A 154 -11.73 19.48 8.61
C LEU A 154 -13.03 18.88 9.19
N ARG A 155 -13.00 17.65 9.71
CA ARG A 155 -14.17 16.89 10.17
C ARG A 155 -15.26 16.83 9.10
N ASP A 156 -14.84 16.70 7.85
CA ASP A 156 -15.72 16.61 6.71
C ASP A 156 -16.35 15.22 6.64
N LEU A 157 -17.68 15.16 6.58
CA LEU A 157 -18.43 13.90 6.53
C LEU A 157 -18.10 13.08 5.28
N ARG A 158 -17.60 13.72 4.21
CA ARG A 158 -17.08 13.03 3.02
C ARG A 158 -15.94 12.08 3.35
N ALA A 159 -15.21 12.28 4.45
CA ALA A 159 -14.22 11.30 4.92
C ALA A 159 -14.86 9.93 5.06
N VAL A 160 -16.04 9.87 5.67
CA VAL A 160 -16.79 8.63 5.89
C VAL A 160 -17.11 7.97 4.56
N GLU A 161 -17.73 8.71 3.65
CA GLU A 161 -18.15 8.19 2.34
C GLU A 161 -16.96 7.74 1.48
N GLU A 162 -15.86 8.52 1.50
CA GLU A 162 -14.70 8.26 0.65
C GLU A 162 -13.75 7.21 1.23
N PHE A 163 -13.63 7.06 2.55
CA PHE A 163 -12.57 6.24 3.16
C PHE A 163 -13.06 5.22 4.18
N PHE A 164 -14.29 5.33 4.70
CA PHE A 164 -14.79 4.44 5.75
C PHE A 164 -16.10 3.77 5.33
N GLY A 165 -16.01 2.51 4.91
CA GLY A 165 -17.16 1.76 4.43
C GLY A 165 -16.99 0.25 4.55
N CYS A 166 -18.09 -0.45 4.82
CA CYS A 166 -18.11 -1.91 4.85
C CYS A 166 -18.07 -2.47 3.41
N GLY A 167 -16.94 -3.04 2.98
CA GLY A 167 -16.94 -4.02 1.90
C GLY A 167 -16.18 -3.70 0.61
N ASN A 168 -15.44 -2.59 0.51
CA ASN A 168 -14.63 -2.32 -0.68
C ASN A 168 -13.21 -2.88 -0.49
N VAL A 169 -13.05 -4.18 -0.76
CA VAL A 169 -11.76 -4.80 -1.06
C VAL A 169 -11.64 -4.99 -2.58
N PRO A 170 -10.49 -4.69 -3.21
CA PRO A 170 -10.32 -4.93 -4.63
C PRO A 170 -10.51 -6.41 -5.01
N GLY A 171 -11.49 -6.70 -5.86
CA GLY A 171 -11.75 -8.04 -6.41
C GLY A 171 -13.18 -8.55 -6.19
N GLU A 172 -13.60 -9.56 -6.97
CA GLU A 172 -14.85 -10.27 -6.70
C GLU A 172 -14.70 -11.22 -5.50
N ALA A 173 -15.70 -11.23 -4.60
CA ALA A 173 -15.78 -12.25 -3.56
C ALA A 173 -15.73 -13.66 -4.20
N PRO A 174 -14.91 -14.58 -3.66
CA PRO A 174 -14.79 -15.91 -4.23
C PRO A 174 -16.14 -16.63 -4.24
N SER A 175 -16.37 -17.48 -5.24
CA SER A 175 -17.69 -18.08 -5.51
C SER A 175 -18.30 -18.88 -4.36
N TRP A 176 -17.51 -19.30 -3.38
CA TRP A 176 -17.96 -20.01 -2.18
C TRP A 176 -18.50 -19.09 -1.08
N ALA A 177 -18.28 -17.77 -1.18
CA ALA A 177 -18.71 -16.76 -0.22
C ALA A 177 -20.00 -16.02 -0.65
N ARG A 178 -20.65 -16.47 -1.73
CA ARG A 178 -21.97 -15.99 -2.19
C ARG A 178 -23.09 -16.87 -1.68
#